data_AF-A0A7L2YI53-F1
#
_entry.id   AF-A0A7L2YI53-F1
#
_cell.length_a   1.000
_cell.length_b   1.000
_cell.length_c   1.000
_cell.angle_alpha   90.00
_cell.angle_beta   90.00
_cell.angle_gamma   90.00
#
_symmetry.space_group_name_H-M   'P 1'
#
loop_
_entity.id
_entity.type
_entity.pdbx_description
1 polymer ?
#
loop_
_entity_poly.entity_id
_entity_poly.type
_entity_poly.pdbx_seq_one_letter_code
_entity_poly.pdbx_strand_id
1 'polypeptide(L)'
;PYYVDINQNLFVEAILHSSDSDLILFLDTCVASPTPYNFTSVTYDIIRNGCVRDSTYATYYSPYKHMIRFKFKAFQFIRYNPSVYLQCELVVCRAYDYSSRCYQGCITRSKREASS
;
A
#
# COMPACT_ATOMS: atom_id res chain seq x y z
N PRO A 1 12.55 8.52 13.25
CA PRO A 1 11.10 8.24 13.27
C PRO A 1 10.34 9.49 12.82
N TYR A 2 9.15 9.33 12.24
CA TYR A 2 8.28 10.44 11.87
C TYR A 2 7.16 10.55 12.91
N TYR A 3 7.03 11.70 13.56
CA TYR A 3 6.06 11.92 14.64
C TYR A 3 4.80 12.57 14.10
N VAL A 4 3.64 12.06 14.53
CA VAL A 4 2.32 12.53 14.12
C VAL A 4 1.31 12.42 15.24
N ASP A 5 0.29 13.27 15.17
CA ASP A 5 -0.89 13.16 16.00
C ASP A 5 -1.87 12.14 15.41
N ILE A 6 -2.65 11.50 16.28
CA ILE A 6 -3.76 10.63 15.85
C ILE A 6 -4.67 11.42 14.91
N ASN A 7 -5.15 10.77 13.85
CA ASN A 7 -6.06 11.34 12.84
C ASN A 7 -5.43 12.42 11.94
N GLN A 8 -4.14 12.75 12.11
CA GLN A 8 -3.38 13.58 11.17
C GLN A 8 -3.20 12.86 9.82
N ASN A 9 -3.26 13.58 8.70
CA ASN A 9 -2.93 12.99 7.41
C ASN A 9 -1.43 12.69 7.31
N LEU A 10 -1.10 11.43 7.03
CA LEU A 10 0.23 10.98 6.64
C LEU A 10 0.30 10.93 5.11
N PHE A 11 1.37 11.49 4.55
CA PHE A 11 1.62 11.49 3.11
C PHE A 11 2.84 10.62 2.82
N VAL A 12 2.68 9.64 1.94
CA VAL A 12 3.72 8.69 1.56
C VAL A 12 3.96 8.80 0.06
N GLU A 13 5.23 8.88 -0.29
CA GLU A 13 5.72 8.89 -1.67
C GLU A 13 6.72 7.75 -1.84
N ALA A 14 6.60 7.02 -2.95
CA ALA A 14 7.65 6.13 -3.41
C ALA A 14 7.94 6.41 -4.88
N ILE A 15 9.22 6.44 -5.20
CA ILE A 15 9.74 6.69 -6.55
C ILE A 15 10.72 5.60 -6.92
N LEU A 16 10.60 5.08 -8.13
CA LEU A 16 11.55 4.15 -8.72
C LEU A 16 12.56 4.95 -9.54
N HIS A 17 13.83 4.90 -9.13
CA HIS A 17 14.94 5.46 -9.90
C HIS A 17 15.46 4.41 -10.89
N SER A 18 15.22 4.65 -12.19
CA SER A 18 15.68 3.80 -13.28
C SER A 18 16.00 4.65 -14.51
N SER A 19 16.92 4.19 -15.36
CA SER A 19 17.16 4.76 -16.68
C SER A 19 16.10 4.34 -17.70
N ASP A 20 15.34 3.29 -17.41
CA ASP A 20 14.26 2.81 -18.28
C ASP A 20 12.97 3.61 -18.03
N SER A 21 12.57 4.40 -19.04
CA SER A 21 11.37 5.23 -19.00
C SER A 21 10.05 4.47 -19.14
N ASP A 22 10.11 3.20 -19.56
CA ASP A 22 8.95 2.33 -19.76
C ASP A 22 8.63 1.51 -18.52
N LEU A 23 9.10 1.89 -17.33
CA LEU A 23 8.72 1.25 -16.08
C LEU A 23 7.59 2.00 -15.38
N ILE A 24 6.66 1.24 -14.81
CA ILE A 24 5.60 1.75 -13.96
C ILE A 24 5.70 1.14 -12.57
N LEU A 25 5.36 1.92 -11.54
CA LEU A 25 5.37 1.50 -10.16
C LEU A 25 3.93 1.34 -9.66
N PHE A 26 3.65 0.20 -9.03
CA PHE A 26 2.33 -0.12 -8.49
C PHE A 26 2.44 -0.51 -7.01
N LEU A 27 1.53 0.02 -6.20
CA LEU A 27 1.42 -0.34 -4.79
C LEU A 27 0.49 -1.54 -4.64
N ASP A 28 1.05 -2.73 -4.44
CA ASP A 28 0.23 -3.94 -4.32
C ASP A 28 -0.33 -4.09 -2.90
N THR A 29 0.55 -4.08 -1.91
CA THR A 29 0.15 -4.35 -0.52
C THR A 29 0.87 -3.37 0.37
N CYS A 30 0.18 -2.76 1.33
CA CYS A 30 0.84 -2.03 2.41
C CYS A 30 0.15 -2.30 3.74
N VAL A 31 0.94 -2.80 4.68
CA VAL A 31 0.49 -3.32 5.97
C VAL A 31 1.22 -2.58 7.07
N ALA A 32 0.45 -2.17 8.09
CA ALA A 32 1.00 -1.59 9.30
C ALA A 32 1.09 -2.62 10.43
N SER A 33 2.09 -2.49 11.29
CA SER A 33 2.29 -3.32 12.48
C SER A 33 2.74 -2.47 13.67
N PRO A 34 2.40 -2.84 14.92
CA PRO A 34 2.96 -2.24 16.13
C PRO A 34 4.41 -2.65 16.40
N THR A 35 4.96 -3.59 15.62
CA THR A 35 6.35 -4.06 15.76
C THR A 35 7.07 -4.03 14.41
N PRO A 36 8.40 -3.81 14.38
CA PRO A 36 9.13 -3.76 13.13
C PRO A 36 9.45 -5.15 12.52
N TYR A 37 9.16 -6.25 13.22
CA TYR A 37 9.61 -7.60 12.83
C TYR A 37 8.47 -8.55 12.44
N ASN A 38 7.22 -8.26 12.83
CA ASN A 38 6.07 -9.14 12.60
C ASN A 38 4.94 -8.39 11.92
N PHE A 39 4.69 -8.72 10.65
CA PHE A 39 3.61 -8.18 9.83
C PHE A 39 2.56 -9.25 9.48
N THR A 40 2.31 -10.19 10.41
CA THR A 40 1.32 -11.26 10.20
C THR A 40 0.35 -11.45 11.38
N SER A 41 0.79 -11.24 12.63
CA SER A 41 -0.04 -11.54 13.80
C SER A 41 -1.01 -10.43 14.18
N VAL A 42 -0.51 -9.20 14.34
CA VAL A 42 -1.33 -8.01 14.65
C VAL A 42 -1.00 -6.96 13.61
N THR A 43 -1.91 -6.81 12.65
CA THR A 43 -1.70 -5.94 11.51
C THR A 43 -2.92 -5.11 11.19
N TYR A 44 -2.68 -4.04 10.44
CA TYR A 44 -3.72 -3.24 9.83
C TYR A 44 -3.40 -3.09 8.34
N ASP A 45 -4.25 -3.63 7.48
CA ASP A 45 -4.09 -3.53 6.04
C ASP A 45 -4.54 -2.14 5.58
N ILE A 46 -3.63 -1.37 4.99
CA ILE A 46 -3.95 -0.10 4.31
C ILE A 46 -4.40 -0.41 2.88
N ILE A 47 -3.62 -1.24 2.19
CA ILE A 47 -3.92 -1.83 0.89
C ILE A 47 -3.54 -3.32 0.94
N ARG A 48 -4.34 -4.17 0.31
CA ARG A 48 -4.02 -5.60 0.14
C ARG A 48 -4.38 -6.05 -1.27
N ASN A 49 -3.43 -6.63 -2.00
CA ASN A 49 -3.61 -7.10 -3.39
C ASN A 49 -4.24 -6.02 -4.31
N GLY A 50 -3.74 -4.79 -4.20
CA GLY A 50 -4.21 -3.61 -4.94
C GLY A 50 -5.56 -3.05 -4.46
N CYS A 51 -6.20 -3.69 -3.48
CA CYS A 51 -7.48 -3.26 -2.94
C CYS A 51 -7.27 -2.38 -1.70
N VAL A 52 -7.82 -1.17 -1.73
CA VAL A 52 -7.84 -0.26 -0.58
C VAL A 52 -8.68 -0.88 0.55
N ARG A 53 -8.11 -0.88 1.76
CA ARG A 53 -8.75 -1.40 2.98
C ARG A 53 -8.95 -0.33 4.03
N ASP A 54 -8.06 0.65 4.09
CA ASP A 54 -8.22 1.84 4.92
C ASP A 54 -9.19 2.84 4.25
N SER A 55 -10.25 3.22 4.95
CA SER A 55 -11.28 4.15 4.44
C SER A 55 -10.80 5.60 4.31
N THR A 56 -9.69 5.93 4.96
CA THR A 56 -9.04 7.25 4.93
C THR A 56 -7.97 7.35 3.85
N TYR A 57 -7.69 6.25 3.16
CA TYR A 57 -6.75 6.18 2.06
C TYR A 57 -7.21 7.04 0.88
N ALA A 58 -6.28 7.79 0.29
CA ALA A 58 -6.51 8.46 -0.99
C ALA A 58 -5.22 8.55 -1.78
N THR A 59 -5.30 8.42 -3.10
CA THR A 59 -4.20 8.67 -4.01
C THR A 59 -4.05 10.16 -4.29
N TYR A 60 -2.82 10.57 -4.58
CA TYR A 60 -2.50 11.89 -5.11
C TYR A 60 -1.98 11.79 -6.54
N TYR A 61 -2.17 12.87 -7.29
CA TYR A 61 -1.61 12.99 -8.62
C TYR A 61 -0.08 12.78 -8.59
N SER A 62 0.39 11.85 -9.41
CA SER A 62 1.80 11.55 -9.61
C SER A 62 2.13 11.89 -11.08
N PRO A 63 3.05 12.83 -11.34
CA PRO A 63 3.36 13.27 -12.71
C PRO A 63 4.08 12.20 -13.54
N TYR A 64 4.65 11.18 -12.89
CA TYR A 64 5.41 10.11 -13.54
C TYR A 64 4.84 8.74 -13.21
N LYS A 65 4.93 7.79 -14.15
CA LYS A 65 4.41 6.42 -13.96
C LYS A 65 5.24 5.57 -12.99
N HIS A 66 6.50 5.92 -12.79
CA HIS A 66 7.43 5.26 -11.88
C HIS A 66 7.33 5.83 -10.45
N MET A 67 6.22 6.47 -10.13
CA MET A 67 6.02 7.24 -8.91
C MET A 67 4.61 7.05 -8.37
N ILE A 68 4.51 6.84 -7.07
CA ILE A 68 3.23 6.73 -6.37
C ILE A 68 3.18 7.73 -5.21
N ARG A 69 2.01 8.32 -5.01
CA ARG A 69 1.70 9.19 -3.88
C ARG A 69 0.35 8.83 -3.31
N PHE A 70 0.31 8.64 -2.00
CA PHE A 70 -0.93 8.38 -1.29
C PHE A 70 -0.90 9.00 0.10
N LYS A 71 -2.08 9.10 0.69
CA LYS A 71 -2.26 9.44 2.10
C LYS A 71 -3.14 8.44 2.80
N PHE A 72 -3.04 8.41 4.12
CA PHE A 72 -4.00 7.81 5.04
C PHE A 72 -3.89 8.55 6.39
N LYS A 73 -4.84 8.36 7.29
CA LYS A 73 -4.82 9.01 8.61
C LYS A 73 -3.97 8.21 9.59
N ALA A 74 -3.17 8.91 10.38
CA ALA A 74 -2.40 8.33 11.47
C ALA A 74 -3.33 7.67 12.49
N PHE A 75 -2.91 6.50 12.96
CA PHE A 75 -3.62 5.70 13.96
C PHE A 75 -2.62 5.06 14.91
N GLN A 76 -3.13 4.39 15.94
CA GLN A 76 -2.32 3.62 16.88
C GLN A 76 -2.97 2.26 17.15
N PHE A 77 -2.16 1.27 17.50
CA PHE A 77 -2.65 -0.01 17.99
C PHE A 77 -2.94 0.08 19.49
N ILE A 78 -4.17 -0.24 19.89
CA ILE A 78 -4.58 -0.19 21.31
C ILE A 78 -3.81 -1.27 22.08
N ARG A 79 -3.27 -0.92 23.25
CA ARG A 79 -2.44 -1.80 24.12
C ARG A 79 -1.03 -2.12 23.60
N TYR A 80 -0.56 -1.38 22.60
CA TYR A 80 0.82 -1.46 22.11
C TYR A 80 1.56 -0.13 22.32
N ASN A 81 2.86 -0.12 22.05
CA ASN A 81 3.63 1.11 21.96
C ASN A 81 3.07 2.01 20.84
N PRO A 82 3.19 3.35 20.95
CA PRO A 82 2.64 4.29 19.99
C PRO A 82 3.36 4.27 18.62
N SER A 83 4.44 3.52 18.49
CA SER A 83 5.17 3.34 17.22
C SER A 83 4.41 2.42 16.27
N VAL A 84 4.22 2.89 15.04
CA VAL A 84 3.64 2.11 13.93
C VAL A 84 4.68 1.96 12.83
N TYR A 85 4.82 0.76 12.30
CA TYR A 85 5.74 0.41 11.24
C TYR A 85 4.96 0.04 9.99
N LEU A 86 5.39 0.51 8.83
CA LEU A 86 4.79 0.21 7.53
C LEU A 86 5.68 -0.74 6.75
N GLN A 87 5.08 -1.76 6.17
CA GLN A 87 5.70 -2.61 5.15
C GLN A 87 4.84 -2.54 3.90
N CYS A 88 5.38 -1.93 2.84
CA CYS A 88 4.72 -1.88 1.54
C CYS A 88 5.47 -2.76 0.52
N GLU A 89 4.71 -3.53 -0.24
CA GLU A 89 5.14 -4.28 -1.42
C GLU A 89 4.85 -3.43 -2.66
N LEU A 90 5.92 -3.07 -3.36
CA LEU A 90 5.88 -2.32 -4.60
C LEU A 90 6.21 -3.25 -5.76
N VAL A 91 5.39 -3.19 -6.80
CA VAL A 91 5.56 -3.98 -8.02
C VAL A 91 6.02 -3.06 -9.14
N VAL A 92 7.05 -3.48 -9.86
CA VAL A 92 7.55 -2.80 -11.05
C VAL A 92 7.10 -3.60 -12.27
N CYS A 93 6.43 -2.94 -13.22
CA CYS A 93 6.02 -3.56 -14.47
C CYS A 93 6.50 -2.73 -15.66
N ARG A 94 6.50 -3.36 -16.84
CA ARG A 94 6.65 -2.62 -18.09
C ARG A 94 5.35 -1.86 -18.40
N ALA A 95 5.49 -0.64 -18.86
CA ALA A 95 4.40 0.19 -19.33
C ALA A 95 3.69 -0.51 -20.49
N TYR A 96 2.36 -0.40 -20.50
CA TYR A 96 1.48 -0.97 -21.53
C TYR A 96 1.45 -2.50 -21.63
N ASP A 97 2.12 -3.22 -20.73
CA ASP A 97 1.84 -4.65 -20.52
C ASP A 97 0.58 -4.80 -19.66
N TYR A 98 -0.59 -4.75 -20.30
CA TYR A 98 -1.90 -4.82 -19.65
C TYR A 98 -2.17 -6.16 -18.94
N SER A 99 -1.37 -7.19 -19.23
CA SER A 99 -1.47 -8.49 -18.55
C SER A 99 -0.76 -8.49 -17.18
N SER A 100 0.16 -7.54 -16.98
CA SER A 100 0.98 -7.43 -15.77
C SER A 100 0.19 -7.09 -14.52
N ARG A 101 0.75 -7.42 -13.35
CA ARG A 101 0.15 -7.17 -12.03
C ARG A 101 -0.25 -5.71 -11.84
N CYS A 102 0.50 -4.76 -12.38
CA CYS A 102 0.25 -3.32 -12.24
C CYS A 102 -1.07 -2.87 -12.87
N TYR A 103 -1.51 -3.52 -13.96
CA TYR A 103 -2.77 -3.18 -14.65
C TYR A 103 -3.96 -4.01 -14.17
N GLN A 104 -3.73 -5.10 -13.43
CA GLN A 104 -4.80 -5.92 -12.84
C GLN A 104 -5.53 -5.19 -11.70
N GLY A 105 -4.93 -4.15 -11.11
CA GLY A 105 -5.58 -3.32 -10.08
C GLY A 105 -5.93 -4.11 -8.81
N CYS A 106 -7.13 -3.89 -8.28
CA CYS A 106 -7.63 -4.59 -7.09
C CYS A 106 -8.10 -6.01 -7.43
N ILE A 107 -7.45 -7.02 -6.83
CA ILE A 107 -7.82 -8.44 -6.97
C ILE A 107 -8.45 -8.92 -5.67
N THR A 108 -9.77 -9.06 -5.66
CA THR A 108 -10.50 -9.72 -4.58
C THR A 108 -10.57 -11.22 -4.83
N ARG A 109 -10.30 -12.03 -3.81
CA ARG A 109 -10.54 -13.48 -3.90
C ARG A 109 -12.05 -13.70 -4.11
N SER A 110 -12.44 -14.29 -5.23
CA SER A 110 -13.82 -14.75 -5.43
C SER A 110 -14.18 -15.72 -4.31
N LYS A 111 -15.37 -15.56 -3.70
CA LYS A 111 -15.93 -16.60 -2.83
C LYS A 111 -16.02 -17.86 -3.67
N ARG A 112 -15.30 -18.93 -3.31
CA ARG A 112 -15.57 -20.25 -3.90
C ARG A 112 -17.01 -20.58 -3.59
N GLU A 113 -17.85 -20.72 -4.60
CA GLU A 113 -19.15 -21.37 -4.42
C GLU A 113 -18.87 -22.76 -3.88
N ALA A 114 -19.31 -23.04 -2.66
CA ALA A 114 -19.38 -24.41 -2.18
C ALA A 114 -20.52 -25.05 -2.97
N SER A 115 -20.19 -25.86 -3.98
CA SER A 115 -21.16 -26.73 -4.63
C SER A 115 -21.91 -27.51 -3.54
N SER A 116 -23.24 -27.34 -3.52
CA SER A 116 -24.16 -28.13 -2.70
C SER A 116 -24.30 -29.54 -3.26
#